data_AF-A0A846NCC7-F1
#
_entry.id   AF-A0A846NCC7-F1
#
_cell.length_a   1.000
_cell.length_b   1.000
_cell.length_c   1.000
_cell.angle_alpha   90.00
_cell.angle_beta   90.00
_cell.angle_gamma   90.00
#
_symmetry.space_group_name_H-M   'P 1'
#
loop_
_entity.id
_entity.type
_entity.pdbx_description
1 polymer ?
#
loop_
_entity_poly.entity_id
_entity_poly.type
_entity_poly.pdbx_seq_one_letter_code
_entity_poly.pdbx_strand_id
1 'polypeptide(L)'
;MRVKEMRQEVTKTLADFASSVRFSDLPEEALRHSKKCILDLLGVALAGSMTIPGRIIIDFVKKLGGEPEATVISSPLMVPCTNAALANGTLAHALELDDGSRYAMGHPGVVVIPAALAAAESNDVSGKDLITAVVLGYETFIRLGSAVNPSHFRRGFHTTGTCGTFAAAVAAGKILGLDEDGMANALGLAGTQSAGLFEFVSDGSMSKPLHPGRSAQSGVLAVL
;
A
#
# COMPACT_ATOMS: atom_id res chain seq x y z
N MET A 1 -17.85 -5.73 -29.04
CA MET A 1 -17.08 -6.28 -27.90
C MET A 1 -17.97 -6.34 -26.68
N ARG A 2 -18.09 -7.51 -26.03
CA ARG A 2 -18.95 -7.68 -24.85
C ARG A 2 -18.22 -7.10 -23.62
N VAL A 3 -18.94 -6.44 -22.71
CA VAL A 3 -18.41 -5.85 -21.45
C VAL A 3 -17.51 -6.82 -20.64
N LYS A 4 -17.72 -8.13 -20.80
CA LYS A 4 -16.91 -9.18 -20.15
C LYS A 4 -15.50 -9.32 -20.74
N GLU A 5 -15.33 -9.18 -22.06
CA GLU A 5 -14.03 -9.19 -22.74
C GLU A 5 -13.22 -7.95 -22.36
N MET A 6 -13.88 -6.78 -22.38
CA MET A 6 -13.27 -5.49 -22.01
C MET A 6 -12.82 -5.44 -20.54
N ARG A 7 -13.51 -6.15 -19.62
CA ARG A 7 -13.13 -6.26 -18.20
C ARG A 7 -11.91 -7.15 -17.95
N GLN A 8 -11.75 -8.24 -18.70
CA GLN A 8 -10.54 -9.06 -18.62
C GLN A 8 -9.33 -8.32 -19.17
N GLU A 9 -9.50 -7.52 -20.21
CA GLU A 9 -8.42 -6.69 -20.77
C GLU A 9 -7.88 -5.67 -19.76
N VAL A 10 -8.72 -4.98 -18.97
CA VAL A 10 -8.23 -3.95 -18.03
C VAL A 10 -7.34 -4.54 -16.94
N THR A 11 -7.75 -5.65 -16.31
CA THR A 11 -6.94 -6.30 -15.27
C THR A 11 -5.63 -6.82 -15.85
N LYS A 12 -5.67 -7.49 -17.02
CA LYS A 12 -4.46 -7.99 -17.69
C LYS A 12 -3.51 -6.85 -18.09
N THR A 13 -4.04 -5.73 -18.59
CA THR A 13 -3.22 -4.55 -18.97
C THR A 13 -2.46 -4.00 -17.77
N LEU A 14 -3.13 -3.89 -16.62
CA LEU A 14 -2.47 -3.43 -15.39
C LEU A 14 -1.46 -4.47 -14.88
N ALA A 15 -1.81 -5.74 -14.93
CA ALA A 15 -0.94 -6.84 -14.48
C ALA A 15 0.34 -6.95 -15.32
N ASP A 16 0.22 -6.89 -16.65
CA ASP A 16 1.34 -6.87 -17.59
C ASP A 16 2.23 -5.65 -17.37
N PHE A 17 1.65 -4.46 -17.22
CA PHE A 17 2.40 -3.24 -16.91
C PHE A 17 3.19 -3.40 -15.58
N ALA A 18 2.55 -3.89 -14.53
CA ALA A 18 3.19 -4.05 -13.23
C ALA A 18 4.30 -5.12 -13.22
N SER A 19 4.10 -6.25 -13.90
CA SER A 19 5.08 -7.33 -13.95
C SER A 19 6.28 -6.99 -14.87
N SER A 20 6.06 -6.28 -15.98
CA SER A 20 7.08 -6.04 -17.01
C SER A 20 8.03 -4.87 -16.77
N VAL A 21 7.59 -3.79 -16.10
CA VAL A 21 8.42 -2.57 -15.91
C VAL A 21 9.67 -2.86 -15.07
N ARG A 22 10.82 -2.38 -15.52
CA ARG A 22 12.11 -2.52 -14.81
C ARG A 22 12.60 -1.17 -14.31
N PHE A 23 13.57 -1.21 -13.40
CA PHE A 23 14.21 0.00 -12.87
C PHE A 23 14.76 0.93 -13.97
N SER A 24 15.32 0.37 -15.05
CA SER A 24 15.86 1.15 -16.19
C SER A 24 14.81 1.90 -16.98
N ASP A 25 13.55 1.49 -16.87
CA ASP A 25 12.44 2.06 -17.62
C ASP A 25 11.81 3.24 -16.85
N LEU A 26 12.22 3.47 -15.60
CA LEU A 26 11.69 4.53 -14.74
C LEU A 26 12.26 5.91 -15.12
N PRO A 27 11.39 6.92 -15.29
CA PRO A 27 11.85 8.31 -15.46
C PRO A 27 12.68 8.77 -14.25
N GLU A 28 13.72 9.55 -14.49
CA GLU A 28 14.62 10.07 -13.44
C GLU A 28 13.85 10.82 -12.35
N GLU A 29 12.80 11.55 -12.73
CA GLU A 29 11.96 12.26 -11.78
C GLU A 29 11.19 11.31 -10.84
N ALA A 30 10.67 10.20 -11.36
CA ALA A 30 9.97 9.18 -10.55
C ALA A 30 10.94 8.50 -9.58
N LEU A 31 12.18 8.22 -10.01
CA LEU A 31 13.25 7.71 -9.15
C LEU A 31 13.58 8.69 -8.01
N ARG A 32 13.67 9.98 -8.32
CA ARG A 32 13.98 11.01 -7.31
C ARG A 32 12.83 11.21 -6.34
N HIS A 33 11.58 11.25 -6.83
CA HIS A 33 10.40 11.43 -5.98
C HIS A 33 10.15 10.22 -5.07
N SER A 34 10.24 9.00 -5.59
CA SER A 34 10.07 7.79 -4.78
C SER A 34 11.02 7.76 -3.58
N LYS A 35 12.31 8.09 -3.76
CA LYS A 35 13.26 8.22 -2.64
C LYS A 35 12.82 9.24 -1.58
N LYS A 36 12.27 10.38 -2.01
CA LYS A 36 11.76 11.41 -1.09
C LYS A 36 10.53 10.92 -0.34
N CYS A 37 9.59 10.29 -1.02
CA CYS A 37 8.39 9.71 -0.38
C CYS A 37 8.76 8.61 0.63
N ILE A 38 9.76 7.77 0.33
CA ILE A 38 10.26 6.78 1.29
C ILE A 38 10.85 7.47 2.52
N LEU A 39 11.69 8.49 2.32
CA LEU A 39 12.28 9.24 3.44
C LEU A 39 11.21 9.94 4.29
N ASP A 40 10.24 10.57 3.64
CA ASP A 40 9.10 11.23 4.28
C ASP A 40 8.29 10.22 5.12
N LEU A 41 7.93 9.08 4.54
CA LEU A 41 7.20 8.02 5.22
C LEU A 41 7.92 7.55 6.49
N LEU A 42 9.23 7.33 6.43
CA LEU A 42 10.00 6.92 7.61
C LEU A 42 9.95 7.97 8.73
N GLY A 43 9.99 9.26 8.37
CA GLY A 43 9.87 10.36 9.33
C GLY A 43 8.48 10.44 9.97
N VAL A 44 7.41 10.36 9.17
CA VAL A 44 6.04 10.43 9.68
C VAL A 44 5.66 9.19 10.48
N ALA A 45 6.13 8.00 10.10
CA ALA A 45 5.91 6.77 10.85
C ALA A 45 6.62 6.79 12.22
N LEU A 46 7.84 7.36 12.27
CA LEU A 46 8.54 7.59 13.53
C LEU A 46 7.76 8.52 14.44
N ALA A 47 7.27 9.64 13.93
CA ALA A 47 6.43 10.55 14.71
C ALA A 47 5.10 9.88 15.14
N GLY A 48 4.50 9.10 14.23
CA GLY A 48 3.26 8.36 14.43
C GLY A 48 3.36 7.28 15.52
N SER A 49 4.52 6.65 15.69
CA SER A 49 4.77 5.64 16.73
C SER A 49 4.57 6.17 18.16
N MET A 50 4.71 7.48 18.36
CA MET A 50 4.56 8.12 19.67
C MET A 50 3.10 8.43 20.03
N THR A 51 2.18 8.34 19.06
CA THR A 51 0.75 8.64 19.22
C THR A 51 0.00 7.50 19.91
N ILE A 52 -1.23 7.78 20.37
CA ILE A 52 -2.13 6.75 20.93
C ILE A 52 -2.41 5.62 19.92
N PRO A 53 -2.89 5.88 18.67
CA PRO A 53 -3.12 4.80 17.70
C PRO A 53 -1.82 4.06 17.33
N GLY A 54 -0.68 4.76 17.30
CA GLY A 54 0.62 4.15 17.03
C GLY A 54 1.04 3.14 18.11
N ARG A 55 0.90 3.49 19.39
CA ARG A 55 1.18 2.55 20.50
C ARG A 55 0.23 1.35 20.47
N ILE A 56 -1.06 1.59 20.22
CA ILE A 56 -2.07 0.53 20.14
C ILE A 56 -1.71 -0.48 19.06
N ILE A 57 -1.35 -0.03 17.85
CA ILE A 57 -1.06 -0.95 16.75
C ILE A 57 0.23 -1.74 16.97
N ILE A 58 1.27 -1.11 17.55
CA ILE A 58 2.52 -1.78 17.92
C ILE A 58 2.25 -2.88 18.95
N ASP A 59 1.51 -2.57 20.02
CA ASP A 59 1.13 -3.56 21.03
C ASP A 59 0.25 -4.68 20.47
N PHE A 60 -0.63 -4.35 19.52
CA PHE A 60 -1.49 -5.32 18.86
C PHE A 60 -0.68 -6.34 18.04
N VAL A 61 0.19 -5.89 17.14
CA VAL A 61 0.99 -6.81 16.31
C VAL A 61 2.01 -7.58 17.14
N LYS A 62 2.53 -6.99 18.23
CA LYS A 62 3.36 -7.70 19.21
C LYS A 62 2.61 -8.87 19.86
N LYS A 63 1.33 -8.68 20.20
CA LYS A 63 0.50 -9.73 20.80
C LYS A 63 0.10 -10.81 19.81
N LEU A 64 -0.13 -10.46 18.54
CA LEU A 64 -0.36 -11.47 17.49
C LEU A 64 0.86 -12.38 17.30
N GLY A 65 2.07 -11.81 17.39
CA GLY A 65 3.32 -12.55 17.24
C GLY A 65 3.47 -13.16 15.83
N GLY A 66 4.23 -14.24 15.75
CA GLY A 66 4.56 -14.95 14.51
C GLY A 66 6.04 -14.87 14.15
N GLU A 67 6.39 -15.39 12.98
CA GLU A 67 7.76 -15.41 12.49
C GLU A 67 8.33 -13.99 12.30
N PRO A 68 9.61 -13.74 12.64
CA PRO A 68 10.25 -12.43 12.53
C PRO A 68 10.70 -12.15 11.10
N GLU A 69 9.76 -11.75 10.23
CA GLU A 69 10.02 -11.56 8.79
C GLU A 69 10.32 -10.10 8.41
N ALA A 70 9.68 -9.13 9.07
CA ALA A 70 9.83 -7.72 8.77
C ALA A 70 9.68 -6.82 10.01
N THR A 71 10.35 -5.67 9.96
CA THR A 71 10.47 -4.71 11.05
C THR A 71 9.24 -3.81 11.17
N VAL A 72 8.80 -3.59 12.41
CA VAL A 72 7.89 -2.49 12.74
C VAL A 72 8.71 -1.22 12.93
N ILE A 73 8.45 -0.20 12.11
CA ILE A 73 9.19 1.07 12.12
C ILE A 73 9.17 1.67 13.54
N SER A 74 10.34 2.15 13.98
CA SER A 74 10.54 2.76 15.29
C SER A 74 10.36 1.84 16.49
N SER A 75 10.49 0.52 16.26
CA SER A 75 10.45 -0.52 17.29
C SER A 75 11.53 -1.57 17.01
N PRO A 76 12.09 -2.26 18.01
CA PRO A 76 12.97 -3.42 17.80
C PRO A 76 12.18 -4.68 17.39
N LEU A 77 10.87 -4.57 17.21
CA LEU A 77 9.98 -5.69 16.93
C LEU A 77 10.05 -6.09 15.45
N MET A 78 10.27 -7.39 15.20
CA MET A 78 9.99 -8.03 13.93
C MET A 78 8.78 -8.96 14.06
N VAL A 79 7.94 -8.99 13.04
CA VAL A 79 6.69 -9.76 12.96
C VAL A 79 6.50 -10.28 11.52
N PRO A 80 5.49 -11.13 11.26
CA PRO A 80 5.19 -11.55 9.90
C PRO A 80 5.00 -10.36 8.97
N CYS A 81 5.39 -10.52 7.71
CA CYS A 81 5.41 -9.48 6.69
C CYS A 81 4.06 -8.72 6.60
N THR A 82 2.95 -9.45 6.63
CA THR A 82 1.59 -8.88 6.62
C THR A 82 1.30 -8.00 7.85
N ASN A 83 1.80 -8.38 9.03
CA ASN A 83 1.63 -7.63 10.27
C ASN A 83 2.54 -6.40 10.34
N ALA A 84 3.76 -6.48 9.79
CA ALA A 84 4.63 -5.33 9.67
C ALA A 84 4.00 -4.28 8.74
N ALA A 85 3.46 -4.68 7.59
CA ALA A 85 2.73 -3.80 6.69
C ALA A 85 1.51 -3.13 7.37
N LEU A 86 0.74 -3.89 8.16
CA LEU A 86 -0.37 -3.37 8.97
C LEU A 86 0.09 -2.25 9.92
N ALA A 87 1.12 -2.55 10.73
CA ALA A 87 1.62 -1.61 11.72
C ALA A 87 2.19 -0.37 11.03
N ASN A 88 3.11 -0.55 10.08
CA ASN A 88 3.83 0.54 9.44
C ASN A 88 2.91 1.49 8.66
N GLY A 89 1.86 0.98 7.98
CA GLY A 89 0.87 1.83 7.34
C GLY A 89 0.00 2.60 8.33
N THR A 90 -0.33 1.98 9.47
CA THR A 90 -1.06 2.66 10.55
C THR A 90 -0.22 3.75 11.21
N LEU A 91 1.07 3.48 11.46
CA LEU A 91 2.02 4.43 12.02
C LEU A 91 2.18 5.64 11.11
N ALA A 92 2.39 5.41 9.81
CA ALA A 92 2.64 6.47 8.85
C ALA A 92 1.45 7.43 8.68
N HIS A 93 0.22 6.96 8.90
CA HIS A 93 -0.99 7.78 8.79
C HIS A 93 -1.52 8.31 10.13
N ALA A 94 -0.85 8.03 11.25
CA ALA A 94 -1.36 8.35 12.59
C ALA A 94 -1.46 9.86 12.88
N LEU A 95 -0.68 10.69 12.17
CA LEU A 95 -0.63 12.15 12.32
C LEU A 95 -1.17 12.91 11.11
N GLU A 96 -1.50 12.21 10.02
CA GLU A 96 -1.94 12.83 8.75
C GLU A 96 -0.95 13.86 8.18
N LEU A 97 0.34 13.67 8.46
CA LEU A 97 1.46 14.45 7.90
C LEU A 97 2.05 13.81 6.65
N ASP A 98 1.51 12.66 6.24
CA ASP A 98 1.94 11.89 5.09
C ASP A 98 1.54 12.53 3.76
N ASP A 99 2.13 12.02 2.68
CA ASP A 99 1.85 12.47 1.33
C ASP A 99 0.40 12.20 0.86
N GLY A 100 0.03 12.83 -0.25
CA GLY A 100 -1.30 12.69 -0.81
C GLY A 100 -1.36 13.03 -2.29
N SER A 101 -2.34 12.45 -2.99
CA SER A 101 -2.63 12.74 -4.38
C SER A 101 -3.98 13.41 -4.52
N ARG A 102 -3.98 14.65 -5.04
CA ARG A 102 -5.21 15.38 -5.36
C ARG A 102 -5.97 14.74 -6.51
N TYR A 103 -5.26 14.15 -7.47
CA TYR A 103 -5.87 13.43 -8.61
C TYR A 103 -6.61 12.18 -8.15
N ALA A 104 -6.02 11.46 -7.19
CA ALA A 104 -6.61 10.23 -6.66
C ALA A 104 -7.57 10.47 -5.49
N MET A 105 -7.56 11.65 -4.86
CA MET A 105 -8.27 11.96 -3.61
C MET A 105 -7.94 10.98 -2.47
N GLY A 106 -6.65 10.69 -2.26
CA GLY A 106 -6.20 9.75 -1.23
C GLY A 106 -4.69 9.78 -0.99
N HIS A 107 -4.23 8.90 -0.11
CA HIS A 107 -2.86 8.87 0.42
C HIS A 107 -2.12 7.60 -0.03
N PRO A 108 -1.36 7.63 -1.14
CA PRO A 108 -0.70 6.43 -1.67
C PRO A 108 0.47 5.95 -0.80
N GLY A 109 1.28 6.85 -0.25
CA GLY A 109 2.54 6.49 0.40
C GLY A 109 2.37 5.58 1.60
N VAL A 110 1.42 5.92 2.47
CA VAL A 110 1.08 5.16 3.69
C VAL A 110 0.55 3.75 3.44
N VAL A 111 0.25 3.40 2.19
CA VAL A 111 -0.16 2.05 1.81
C VAL A 111 0.98 1.33 1.07
N VAL A 112 1.50 1.98 0.03
CA VAL A 112 2.43 1.36 -0.91
C VAL A 112 3.78 1.09 -0.28
N ILE A 113 4.35 2.08 0.42
CA ILE A 113 5.71 1.96 0.95
C ILE A 113 5.77 0.94 2.10
N PRO A 114 4.83 0.91 3.06
CA PRO A 114 4.80 -0.13 4.09
C PRO A 114 4.68 -1.55 3.53
N ALA A 115 3.84 -1.77 2.52
CA ALA A 115 3.71 -3.06 1.85
C ALA A 115 5.02 -3.45 1.14
N ALA A 116 5.62 -2.52 0.40
CA ALA A 116 6.87 -2.76 -0.33
C ALA A 116 8.05 -3.02 0.62
N LEU A 117 8.18 -2.24 1.70
CA LEU A 117 9.25 -2.42 2.70
C LEU A 117 9.14 -3.77 3.40
N ALA A 118 7.95 -4.13 3.87
CA ALA A 118 7.74 -5.41 4.54
C ALA A 118 8.05 -6.60 3.62
N ALA A 119 7.56 -6.56 2.37
CA ALA A 119 7.86 -7.60 1.38
C ALA A 119 9.34 -7.63 1.00
N ALA A 120 10.00 -6.46 0.93
CA ALA A 120 11.41 -6.36 0.56
C ALA A 120 12.32 -6.95 1.63
N GLU A 121 12.07 -6.62 2.89
CA GLU A 121 12.84 -7.13 4.03
C GLU A 121 12.72 -8.64 4.17
N SER A 122 11.52 -9.21 3.94
CA SER A 122 11.30 -10.66 4.00
C SER A 122 11.92 -11.44 2.83
N ASN A 123 12.35 -10.79 1.75
CA ASN A 123 12.84 -11.44 0.53
C ASN A 123 14.25 -10.98 0.09
N ASP A 124 14.94 -10.18 0.91
CA ASP A 124 16.31 -9.68 0.68
C ASP A 124 16.54 -9.07 -0.73
N VAL A 125 15.61 -8.21 -1.17
CA VAL A 125 15.68 -7.58 -2.50
C VAL A 125 16.48 -6.29 -2.51
N SER A 126 16.93 -5.87 -3.71
CA SER A 126 17.75 -4.66 -3.83
C SER A 126 16.93 -3.38 -3.66
N GLY A 127 17.60 -2.28 -3.30
CA GLY A 127 16.97 -0.95 -3.26
C GLY A 127 16.41 -0.49 -4.62
N LYS A 128 16.92 -1.03 -5.74
CA LYS A 128 16.35 -0.76 -7.08
C LYS A 128 15.00 -1.43 -7.26
N ASP A 129 14.84 -2.65 -6.75
CA ASP A 129 13.58 -3.40 -6.80
C ASP A 129 12.55 -2.73 -5.90
N LEU A 130 12.95 -2.32 -4.69
CA LEU A 130 12.11 -1.52 -3.78
C LEU A 130 11.61 -0.24 -4.45
N ILE A 131 12.50 0.55 -5.07
CA ILE A 131 12.09 1.78 -5.77
C ILE A 131 11.12 1.48 -6.91
N THR A 132 11.37 0.41 -7.68
CA THR A 132 10.50 0.02 -8.79
C THR A 132 9.10 -0.37 -8.30
N ALA A 133 9.02 -1.20 -7.25
CA ALA A 133 7.77 -1.59 -6.62
C ALA A 133 6.99 -0.38 -6.07
N VAL A 134 7.68 0.55 -5.40
CA VAL A 134 7.07 1.78 -4.88
C VAL A 134 6.48 2.61 -6.03
N VAL A 135 7.25 2.87 -7.10
CA VAL A 135 6.74 3.65 -8.24
C VAL A 135 5.51 3.00 -8.87
N LEU A 136 5.53 1.68 -9.09
CA LEU A 136 4.39 0.94 -9.66
C LEU A 136 3.16 0.94 -8.75
N GLY A 137 3.35 0.86 -7.43
CA GLY A 137 2.27 0.99 -6.46
C GLY A 137 1.62 2.38 -6.52
N TYR A 138 2.41 3.46 -6.56
CA TYR A 138 1.89 4.83 -6.70
C TYR A 138 1.12 5.01 -8.01
N GLU A 139 1.69 4.56 -9.13
CA GLU A 139 1.04 4.64 -10.44
C GLU A 139 -0.31 3.91 -10.43
N THR A 140 -0.35 2.71 -9.83
CA THR A 140 -1.58 1.92 -9.66
C THR A 140 -2.60 2.67 -8.81
N PHE A 141 -2.20 3.18 -7.65
CA PHE A 141 -3.09 3.94 -6.75
C PHE A 141 -3.69 5.14 -7.47
N ILE A 142 -2.85 5.93 -8.14
CA ILE A 142 -3.27 7.18 -8.77
C ILE A 142 -4.21 6.92 -9.93
N ARG A 143 -3.93 5.92 -10.78
CA ARG A 143 -4.83 5.53 -11.88
C ARG A 143 -6.19 5.05 -11.38
N LEU A 144 -6.21 4.15 -10.38
CA LEU A 144 -7.45 3.63 -9.81
C LEU A 144 -8.26 4.72 -9.12
N GLY A 145 -7.63 5.53 -8.26
CA GLY A 145 -8.28 6.63 -7.57
C GLY A 145 -8.86 7.65 -8.54
N SER A 146 -8.11 8.02 -9.58
CA SER A 146 -8.59 8.96 -10.61
C SER A 146 -9.76 8.39 -11.42
N ALA A 147 -9.81 7.06 -11.62
CA ALA A 147 -10.87 6.41 -12.38
C ALA A 147 -12.21 6.32 -11.61
N VAL A 148 -12.17 6.19 -10.28
CA VAL A 148 -13.38 6.00 -9.46
C VAL A 148 -13.91 7.30 -8.86
N ASN A 149 -13.05 8.30 -8.66
CA ASN A 149 -13.41 9.59 -8.08
C ASN A 149 -13.94 10.59 -9.13
N PRO A 150 -14.80 11.55 -8.73
CA PRO A 150 -15.25 11.83 -7.35
C PRO A 150 -16.49 11.03 -6.93
N SER A 151 -16.99 10.09 -7.75
CA SER A 151 -18.21 9.34 -7.43
C SER A 151 -18.04 8.43 -6.22
N HIS A 152 -16.89 7.78 -6.10
CA HIS A 152 -16.55 6.85 -5.04
C HIS A 152 -16.46 7.55 -3.67
N PHE A 153 -15.68 8.63 -3.59
CA PHE A 153 -15.59 9.48 -2.42
C PHE A 153 -16.96 10.02 -1.97
N ARG A 154 -17.77 10.53 -2.90
CA ARG A 154 -19.11 11.06 -2.60
C ARG A 154 -20.09 10.02 -2.07
N ARG A 155 -19.82 8.73 -2.26
CA ARG A 155 -20.60 7.63 -1.70
C ARG A 155 -20.10 7.18 -0.32
N GLY A 156 -19.13 7.89 0.26
CA GLY A 156 -18.62 7.64 1.60
C GLY A 156 -17.48 6.60 1.65
N PHE A 157 -16.86 6.26 0.52
CA PHE A 157 -15.71 5.37 0.53
C PHE A 157 -14.39 6.13 0.65
N HIS A 158 -13.48 5.62 1.47
CA HIS A 158 -12.15 6.18 1.65
C HIS A 158 -11.19 5.59 0.61
N THR A 159 -10.80 6.38 -0.40
CA THR A 159 -9.95 5.93 -1.51
C THR A 159 -8.62 5.31 -1.05
N THR A 160 -8.02 5.85 0.01
CA THR A 160 -6.80 5.28 0.62
C THR A 160 -6.97 3.82 1.02
N GLY A 161 -8.09 3.47 1.65
CA GLY A 161 -8.36 2.08 2.05
C GLY A 161 -8.78 1.21 0.86
N THR A 162 -9.61 1.73 -0.05
CA THR A 162 -10.16 0.91 -1.12
C THR A 162 -9.19 0.71 -2.29
N CYS A 163 -8.64 1.78 -2.86
CA CYS A 163 -7.71 1.70 -3.99
C CYS A 163 -6.31 1.32 -3.53
N GLY A 164 -5.98 1.61 -2.26
CA GLY A 164 -4.73 1.20 -1.64
C GLY A 164 -4.49 -0.30 -1.71
N THR A 165 -5.51 -1.14 -1.54
CA THR A 165 -5.29 -2.59 -1.42
C THR A 165 -4.69 -3.16 -2.71
N PHE A 166 -5.15 -2.67 -3.87
CA PHE A 166 -4.59 -3.01 -5.17
C PHE A 166 -3.17 -2.49 -5.34
N ALA A 167 -2.91 -1.26 -4.90
CA ALA A 167 -1.59 -0.64 -4.99
C ALA A 167 -0.55 -1.36 -4.12
N ALA A 168 -0.94 -1.80 -2.92
CA ALA A 168 -0.12 -2.65 -2.05
C ALA A 168 0.15 -4.02 -2.68
N ALA A 169 -0.86 -4.66 -3.30
CA ALA A 169 -0.67 -5.92 -4.00
C ALA A 169 0.27 -5.79 -5.20
N VAL A 170 0.19 -4.70 -5.98
CA VAL A 170 1.14 -4.44 -7.06
C VAL A 170 2.56 -4.26 -6.52
N ALA A 171 2.72 -3.49 -5.44
CA ALA A 171 4.03 -3.25 -4.86
C ALA A 171 4.65 -4.54 -4.29
N ALA A 172 3.92 -5.27 -3.45
CA ALA A 172 4.40 -6.53 -2.88
C ALA A 172 4.59 -7.62 -3.94
N GLY A 173 3.68 -7.72 -4.92
CA GLY A 173 3.77 -8.67 -6.03
C GLY A 173 4.97 -8.38 -6.93
N LYS A 174 5.34 -7.11 -7.10
CA LYS A 174 6.56 -6.74 -7.83
C LYS A 174 7.82 -7.22 -7.09
N ILE A 175 7.84 -7.09 -5.77
CA ILE A 175 8.94 -7.56 -4.92
C ILE A 175 9.07 -9.09 -4.99
N LEU A 176 7.95 -9.81 -4.96
CA LEU A 176 7.92 -11.27 -5.09
C LEU A 176 8.15 -11.78 -6.52
N GLY A 177 8.30 -10.89 -7.50
CA GLY A 177 8.58 -11.26 -8.89
C GLY A 177 7.42 -11.98 -9.58
N LEU A 178 6.17 -11.65 -9.24
CA LEU A 178 5.01 -12.23 -9.91
C LEU A 178 5.00 -11.89 -11.41
N ASP A 179 4.67 -12.87 -12.24
CA ASP A 179 4.41 -12.70 -13.66
C ASP A 179 3.03 -12.06 -13.91
N GLU A 180 2.65 -11.89 -15.18
CA GLU A 180 1.35 -11.30 -15.55
C GLU A 180 0.17 -12.03 -14.88
N ASP A 181 0.13 -13.36 -14.97
CA ASP A 181 -1.01 -14.14 -14.44
C ASP A 181 -1.02 -14.13 -12.90
N GLY A 182 0.14 -14.23 -12.25
CA GLY A 182 0.28 -14.09 -10.81
C GLY A 182 -0.18 -12.70 -10.32
N MET A 183 0.24 -11.64 -11.01
CA MET A 183 -0.18 -10.27 -10.69
C MET A 183 -1.68 -10.05 -10.91
N ALA A 184 -2.26 -10.62 -11.97
CA ALA A 184 -3.70 -10.55 -12.22
C ALA A 184 -4.51 -11.25 -11.12
N ASN A 185 -4.06 -12.42 -10.65
CA ASN A 185 -4.66 -13.12 -9.52
C ASN A 185 -4.57 -12.31 -8.23
N ALA A 186 -3.39 -11.74 -7.94
CA ALA A 186 -3.19 -10.88 -6.78
C ALA A 186 -4.11 -9.66 -6.79
N LEU A 187 -4.30 -9.00 -7.94
CA LEU A 187 -5.26 -7.91 -8.10
C LEU A 187 -6.70 -8.36 -7.81
N GLY A 188 -7.09 -9.57 -8.22
CA GLY A 188 -8.39 -10.16 -7.89
C GLY A 188 -8.57 -10.39 -6.39
N LEU A 189 -7.57 -10.97 -5.73
CA LEU A 189 -7.55 -11.20 -4.28
C LEU A 189 -7.52 -9.89 -3.47
N ALA A 190 -6.81 -8.87 -3.95
CA ALA A 190 -6.82 -7.54 -3.38
C ALA A 190 -8.21 -6.91 -3.47
N GLY A 191 -8.88 -7.07 -4.62
CA GLY A 191 -10.21 -6.50 -4.85
C GLY A 191 -11.28 -7.04 -3.91
N THR A 192 -11.24 -8.33 -3.55
CA THR A 192 -12.19 -8.89 -2.58
C THR A 192 -11.94 -8.45 -1.13
N GLN A 193 -10.80 -7.83 -0.85
CA GLN A 193 -10.41 -7.32 0.48
C GLN A 193 -10.47 -5.79 0.57
N SER A 194 -10.75 -5.11 -0.55
CA SER A 194 -10.81 -3.64 -0.64
C SER A 194 -11.94 -3.07 0.20
N ALA A 195 -11.61 -2.23 1.19
CA ALA A 195 -12.57 -1.65 2.12
C ALA A 195 -12.10 -0.30 2.70
N GLY A 196 -13.02 0.45 3.28
CA GLY A 196 -12.75 1.70 3.99
C GLY A 196 -13.90 2.69 3.85
N LEU A 197 -14.46 3.12 4.98
CA LEU A 197 -15.55 4.10 5.02
C LEU A 197 -15.01 5.44 5.52
N PHE A 198 -15.45 6.52 4.89
CA PHE A 198 -15.02 7.89 5.20
C PHE A 198 -15.76 8.50 6.41
N GLU A 199 -16.61 7.71 7.09
CA GLU A 199 -17.46 8.16 8.21
C GLU A 199 -16.68 8.70 9.41
N PHE A 200 -15.40 8.36 9.56
CA PHE A 200 -14.53 8.90 10.61
C PHE A 200 -14.48 10.44 10.63
N VAL A 201 -14.79 11.08 9.50
CA VAL A 201 -14.83 12.56 9.42
C VAL A 201 -15.99 13.13 10.25
N SER A 202 -17.04 12.36 10.50
CA SER A 202 -18.22 12.77 11.25
C SER A 202 -17.98 12.79 12.76
N ASP A 203 -17.12 11.91 13.28
CA ASP A 203 -16.93 11.70 14.72
C ASP A 203 -15.47 11.88 15.21
N GLY A 204 -14.51 12.07 14.29
CA GLY A 204 -13.09 12.21 14.62
C GLY A 204 -12.47 10.91 15.14
N SER A 205 -13.05 9.74 14.81
CA SER A 205 -12.57 8.46 15.33
C SER A 205 -11.14 8.16 14.88
N MET A 206 -10.42 7.44 15.74
CA MET A 206 -9.07 6.91 15.45
C MET A 206 -9.07 5.77 14.42
N SER A 207 -10.15 5.59 13.67
CA SER A 207 -10.27 4.54 12.65
C SER A 207 -9.56 4.89 11.35
N LYS A 208 -9.36 6.19 11.05
CA LYS A 208 -8.71 6.63 9.81
C LYS A 208 -7.31 6.01 9.59
N PRO A 209 -6.38 6.03 10.57
CA PRO A 209 -5.04 5.46 10.40
C PRO A 209 -5.05 3.95 10.14
N LEU A 210 -6.09 3.23 10.59
CA LEU A 210 -6.20 1.80 10.36
C LEU A 210 -6.46 1.46 8.88
N HIS A 211 -7.10 2.35 8.11
CA HIS A 211 -7.41 2.12 6.70
C HIS A 211 -6.17 1.81 5.86
N PRO A 212 -5.12 2.65 5.83
CA PRO A 212 -3.92 2.33 5.06
C PRO A 212 -3.17 1.11 5.60
N GLY A 213 -3.14 0.90 6.91
CA GLY A 213 -2.53 -0.30 7.50
C GLY A 213 -3.23 -1.58 7.03
N ARG A 214 -4.57 -1.66 7.13
CA ARG A 214 -5.34 -2.82 6.65
C ARG A 214 -5.23 -3.01 5.15
N SER A 215 -5.21 -1.92 4.40
CA SER A 215 -4.99 -1.94 2.96
C SER A 215 -3.62 -2.53 2.59
N ALA A 216 -2.55 -2.08 3.27
CA ALA A 216 -1.20 -2.60 3.07
C ALA A 216 -1.12 -4.09 3.42
N GLN A 217 -1.68 -4.48 4.58
CA GLN A 217 -1.76 -5.88 5.00
C GLN A 217 -2.48 -6.77 3.98
N SER A 218 -3.67 -6.34 3.53
CA SER A 218 -4.46 -7.11 2.56
C SER A 218 -3.79 -7.22 1.19
N GLY A 219 -3.05 -6.19 0.76
CA GLY A 219 -2.27 -6.24 -0.46
C GLY A 219 -1.10 -7.21 -0.37
N VAL A 220 -0.36 -7.23 0.75
CA VAL A 220 0.69 -8.23 0.99
C VAL A 220 0.10 -9.63 1.07
N LEU A 221 -1.03 -9.81 1.76
CA LEU A 221 -1.71 -11.12 1.83
C LEU A 221 -2.17 -11.61 0.45
N ALA A 222 -2.51 -10.71 -0.47
CA ALA A 222 -3.00 -11.07 -1.80
C ALA A 222 -1.92 -11.68 -2.72
N VAL A 223 -0.64 -11.60 -2.34
CA VAL A 223 0.49 -12.08 -3.16
C VAL A 223 1.23 -13.28 -2.55
N LEU A 224 0.81 -13.73 -1.37
CA LEU A 224 1.32 -14.90 -0.64
C LEU A 224 0.39 -16.10 -0.82
#